data_AF-A0A937JDU3-F1
#
_entry.id   AF-A0A937JDU3-F1
#
_cell.length_a   1.000
_cell.length_b   1.000
_cell.length_c   1.000
_cell.angle_alpha   90.00
_cell.angle_beta   90.00
_cell.angle_gamma   90.00
#
_symmetry.space_group_name_H-M   'P 1'
#
loop_
_entity.id
_entity.type
_entity.pdbx_description
1 polymer ?
#
loop_
_entity_poly.entity_id
_entity_poly.type
_entity_poly.pdbx_seq_one_letter_code
_entity_poly.pdbx_strand_id
1 'polypeptide(L)'
;MVKLLAGVLLWSLAHLFKRFAPTFRQGMGDTGKLVVTLALIGSLVLMVSGYQDASGPVWWVRQPSTLLISNVLMLLAVYLMVVSALKTSATRVIRHPQL
;
A
#
# COMPACT_ATOMS: atom_id res chain seq x y z
N MET A 1 -8.19 10.06 -17.13
CA MET A 1 -8.83 8.76 -16.81
C MET A 1 -8.14 7.54 -17.42
N VAL A 2 -7.97 7.46 -18.75
CA VAL A 2 -7.37 6.28 -19.42
C VAL A 2 -5.96 5.96 -18.89
N LYS A 3 -5.11 6.97 -18.69
CA LYS A 3 -3.75 6.79 -18.11
C LYS A 3 -3.77 6.11 -16.74
N LEU A 4 -4.67 6.53 -15.87
CA LEU A 4 -4.81 5.97 -14.53
C LEU A 4 -5.24 4.50 -14.59
N LEU A 5 -6.24 4.19 -15.42
CA LEU A 5 -6.70 2.81 -15.63
C LEU A 5 -5.58 1.93 -16.22
N ALA A 6 -4.85 2.43 -17.21
CA ALA A 6 -3.70 1.74 -17.79
C ALA A 6 -2.61 1.48 -16.75
N GLY A 7 -2.33 2.45 -15.88
CA GLY A 7 -1.43 2.29 -14.74
C GLY A 7 -1.90 1.17 -13.82
N VAL A 8 -3.16 1.19 -13.37
CA VAL A 8 -3.73 0.13 -12.51
C VAL A 8 -3.64 -1.24 -13.16
N LEU A 9 -3.99 -1.37 -14.43
CA LEU A 9 -3.88 -2.63 -15.16
C LEU A 9 -2.43 -3.12 -15.22
N LEU A 10 -1.48 -2.23 -15.56
CA LEU A 10 -0.06 -2.56 -15.62
C LEU A 10 0.47 -3.00 -14.25
N TRP A 11 0.10 -2.31 -13.16
CA TRP A 11 0.43 -2.68 -11.80
C TRP A 11 -0.05 -4.08 -11.45
N SER A 12 -1.33 -4.36 -11.70
CA SER A 12 -1.96 -5.64 -11.39
C SER A 12 -1.30 -6.77 -12.16
N LEU A 13 -1.06 -6.58 -13.47
CA LEU A 13 -0.40 -7.58 -14.31
C LEU A 13 1.04 -7.84 -13.84
N ALA A 14 1.81 -6.79 -13.51
CA ALA A 14 3.19 -6.94 -13.04
C ALA A 14 3.27 -7.73 -11.72
N HIS A 15 2.36 -7.47 -10.76
CA HIS A 15 2.30 -8.21 -9.50
C HIS A 15 1.83 -9.65 -9.67
N LEU A 16 0.83 -9.86 -10.53
CA LEU A 16 0.25 -11.18 -10.74
C LEU A 16 1.03 -12.01 -11.77
N PHE A 17 2.03 -11.44 -12.45
CA PHE A 17 2.79 -12.10 -13.51
C PHE A 17 3.39 -13.44 -13.06
N LYS A 18 3.98 -13.49 -11.85
CA LYS A 18 4.54 -14.73 -11.29
C LYS A 18 3.46 -15.79 -11.02
N ARG A 19 2.21 -15.38 -10.78
CA ARG A 19 1.09 -16.28 -10.48
C ARG A 19 0.43 -16.80 -11.77
N PHE A 20 0.31 -15.98 -12.80
CA PHE A 20 -0.29 -16.39 -14.07
C PHE A 20 0.68 -17.10 -15.01
N ALA A 21 1.96 -16.73 -14.99
CA ALA A 21 2.97 -17.30 -15.89
C ALA A 21 4.29 -17.62 -15.13
N PRO A 22 4.26 -18.56 -14.16
CA PRO A 22 5.41 -18.87 -13.33
C PRO A 22 6.61 -19.38 -14.12
N THR A 23 6.39 -20.22 -15.15
CA THR A 23 7.44 -20.79 -15.99
C THR A 23 8.14 -19.74 -16.85
N PHE A 24 7.37 -18.86 -17.50
CA PHE A 24 7.92 -17.70 -18.22
C PHE A 24 8.71 -16.80 -17.28
N ARG A 25 8.17 -16.48 -16.11
CA ARG A 25 8.86 -15.63 -15.13
C ARG A 25 10.16 -16.24 -14.64
N GLN A 26 10.20 -17.56 -14.45
CA GLN A 26 11.43 -18.28 -14.09
C GLN A 26 12.46 -18.25 -15.23
N GLY A 27 12.01 -18.47 -16.47
CA GLY A 27 12.88 -18.44 -17.66
C GLY A 27 13.56 -17.10 -17.92
N MET A 28 12.99 -15.99 -17.43
CA MET A 28 13.60 -14.66 -17.52
C MET A 28 14.78 -14.42 -16.56
N GLY A 29 15.00 -15.33 -15.58
CA GLY A 29 16.07 -15.20 -14.60
C GLY A 29 16.08 -13.85 -13.87
N ASP A 30 17.28 -13.30 -13.70
CA ASP A 30 17.49 -12.00 -13.04
C ASP A 30 17.01 -10.81 -13.87
N THR A 31 17.06 -10.89 -15.21
CA THR A 31 16.53 -9.84 -16.09
C THR A 31 15.03 -9.62 -15.87
N GLY A 32 14.29 -10.68 -15.54
CA GLY A 32 12.87 -10.56 -15.18
C GLY A 32 12.62 -9.69 -13.94
N LYS A 33 13.60 -9.51 -13.05
CA LYS A 33 13.48 -8.57 -11.92
C LYS A 33 13.47 -7.14 -12.44
N LEU A 34 14.42 -6.79 -13.30
CA LEU A 34 14.51 -5.45 -13.90
C LEU A 34 13.27 -5.10 -14.71
N VAL A 35 12.74 -6.04 -15.50
CA VAL A 35 11.51 -5.83 -16.28
C VAL A 35 10.33 -5.51 -15.38
N VAL A 36 10.14 -6.27 -14.29
CA VAL A 36 9.04 -6.01 -13.33
C VAL A 36 9.25 -4.67 -12.64
N THR A 37 10.47 -4.34 -12.23
CA THR A 37 10.78 -3.04 -11.62
C THR A 37 10.41 -1.88 -12.54
N LEU A 38 10.82 -1.93 -13.81
CA LEU A 38 10.50 -0.89 -14.78
C LEU A 38 8.99 -0.80 -15.06
N ALA A 39 8.30 -1.95 -15.15
CA ALA A 39 6.85 -1.97 -15.31
C ALA A 39 6.12 -1.33 -14.12
N LEU A 40 6.59 -1.57 -12.89
CA LEU A 40 6.02 -0.96 -11.68
C LEU A 40 6.28 0.54 -11.60
N ILE A 41 7.50 0.99 -11.93
CA ILE A 41 7.81 2.41 -11.99
C ILE A 41 6.95 3.10 -13.05
N GLY A 42 6.88 2.54 -14.26
CA GLY A 42 6.03 3.06 -15.33
C GLY A 42 4.56 3.12 -14.95
N SER A 43 4.07 2.09 -14.26
CA SER A 43 2.72 2.07 -13.68
C SER A 43 2.48 3.24 -12.72
N LEU A 44 3.41 3.51 -11.80
CA LEU A 44 3.29 4.63 -10.86
C LEU A 44 3.24 5.97 -11.60
N VAL A 45 4.10 6.17 -12.61
CA VAL A 45 4.09 7.39 -13.43
C VAL A 45 2.74 7.58 -14.12
N LEU A 46 2.16 6.51 -14.67
CA LEU A 46 0.83 6.53 -15.29
C LEU A 46 -0.28 6.87 -14.29
N MET A 47 -0.24 6.29 -13.09
CA MET A 47 -1.21 6.56 -12.03
C MET A 47 -1.12 8.00 -11.53
N VAL A 48 0.09 8.50 -11.21
CA VAL A 48 0.30 9.85 -10.68
C VAL A 48 -0.15 10.90 -11.69
N SER A 49 0.36 10.82 -12.93
CA SER A 49 -0.03 11.75 -13.99
C SER A 49 -1.51 11.63 -14.38
N GLY A 50 -2.06 10.42 -14.32
CA GLY A 50 -3.47 10.17 -14.62
C GLY A 50 -4.41 10.68 -13.52
N TYR A 51 -3.97 10.69 -12.27
CA TYR A 51 -4.73 11.18 -11.11
C TYR A 51 -4.73 12.72 -11.05
N GLN A 52 -3.64 13.37 -11.46
CA GLN A 52 -3.58 14.84 -11.53
C GLN A 52 -4.60 15.42 -12.51
N ASP A 53 -4.82 14.73 -13.63
CA ASP A 53 -5.85 15.11 -14.60
C ASP A 53 -7.27 14.71 -14.16
N ALA A 54 -7.42 14.04 -13.01
CA ALA A 54 -8.71 13.55 -12.57
C ALA A 54 -9.56 14.68 -12.00
N SER A 55 -10.62 15.05 -12.72
CA SER A 55 -11.64 15.97 -12.24
C SER A 55 -12.86 15.20 -11.72
N GLY A 56 -13.42 15.66 -10.60
CA GLY A 56 -14.61 15.06 -9.99
C GLY A 56 -14.95 15.69 -8.64
N PRO A 57 -16.17 15.46 -8.13
CA PRO A 57 -16.55 15.90 -6.80
C PRO A 57 -15.67 15.27 -5.73
N VAL A 58 -15.24 16.08 -4.76
CA VAL A 58 -14.44 15.62 -3.62
C VAL A 58 -15.37 15.13 -2.52
N TRP A 59 -15.52 13.82 -2.40
CA TRP A 59 -16.41 13.21 -1.41
C TRP A 59 -15.80 13.08 -0.01
N TRP A 60 -14.47 13.01 0.08
CA TRP A 60 -13.74 12.79 1.34
C TRP A 60 -12.94 14.01 1.75
N VAL A 61 -13.66 15.02 2.21
CA VAL A 61 -13.05 16.20 2.82
C VAL A 61 -12.69 15.90 4.26
N ARG A 62 -11.45 16.23 4.63
CA ARG A 62 -10.92 16.11 5.99
C ARG A 62 -11.84 16.82 7.00
N GLN A 63 -12.42 16.07 7.94
CA GLN A 63 -13.27 16.61 9.01
C GLN A 63 -12.49 16.72 10.33
N PRO A 64 -12.60 17.83 11.09
CA PRO A 64 -11.88 18.03 12.35
C PRO A 64 -12.07 16.90 13.37
N SER A 65 -13.27 16.34 13.49
CA SER A 65 -13.58 15.25 14.42
C SER A 65 -12.84 13.96 14.07
N THR A 66 -12.80 13.59 12.79
CA THR A 66 -12.09 12.38 12.30
C THR A 66 -10.58 12.48 12.50
N LEU A 67 -10.02 13.69 12.43
CA LEU A 67 -8.60 13.93 12.73
C LEU A 67 -8.27 13.66 14.19
N LEU A 68 -9.10 14.15 15.11
CA LEU A 68 -8.86 13.97 16.54
C LEU A 68 -8.92 12.48 16.90
N ILE A 69 -9.90 11.76 16.37
CA ILE A 69 -10.01 10.31 16.53
C ILE A 69 -8.76 9.61 15.97
N SER A 70 -8.34 9.95 14.75
CA SER A 70 -7.14 9.36 14.14
C SER A 70 -5.87 9.63 14.95
N ASN A 71 -5.70 10.84 15.46
CA ASN A 71 -4.54 11.22 16.26
C ASN A 71 -4.50 10.46 17.59
N VAL A 72 -5.65 10.31 18.27
CA VAL A 72 -5.74 9.53 19.50
C VAL A 72 -5.45 8.06 19.24
N LEU A 73 -5.98 7.50 18.16
CA LEU A 73 -5.68 6.11 17.75
C LEU A 73 -4.20 5.93 17.40
N MET A 74 -3.55 6.93 16.80
CA MET A 74 -2.11 6.90 16.54
C MET A 74 -1.28 6.90 17.83
N LEU A 75 -1.65 7.73 18.80
CA LEU A 75 -1.00 7.72 20.12
C LEU A 75 -1.17 6.36 20.81
N LEU A 76 -2.38 5.78 20.74
CA LEU A 76 -2.65 4.43 21.24
C LEU A 76 -1.79 3.38 20.53
N ALA A 77 -1.65 3.45 19.20
CA ALA A 77 -0.82 2.53 18.43
C ALA A 77 0.66 2.59 18.85
N VAL A 78 1.22 3.80 19.02
CA VAL A 78 2.59 3.99 19.51
C VAL A 78 2.76 3.44 20.92
N TYR A 79 1.79 3.67 21.81
CA TYR A 79 1.80 3.10 23.15
C TYR A 79 1.81 1.56 23.11
N LEU A 80 0.94 0.94 22.30
CA LEU A 80 0.86 -0.52 22.16
C LEU A 80 2.15 -1.11 21.57
N MET A 81 2.82 -0.40 20.65
CA MET A 81 4.14 -0.77 20.14
C MET A 81 5.17 -0.85 21.28
N VAL A 82 5.24 0.17 22.15
CA VAL A 82 6.14 0.16 23.30
C VAL A 82 5.79 -0.94 24.30
N VAL A 83 4.50 -1.13 24.59
CA VAL A 83 4.03 -2.21 25.47
C VAL A 83 4.42 -3.59 24.97
N SER A 84 4.36 -3.84 23.65
CA SER A 84 4.78 -5.12 23.08
C SER A 84 6.26 -5.44 23.31
N ALA A 85 7.12 -4.41 23.32
CA ALA A 85 8.55 -4.56 23.57
C ALA A 85 8.85 -4.73 25.07
N LEU A 86 8.20 -3.95 25.93
CA LEU A 86 8.46 -3.91 27.38
C LEU A 86 7.67 -4.95 28.19
N LYS A 87 6.67 -5.61 27.59
CA LYS A 87 5.80 -6.63 28.21
C LYS A 87 5.17 -6.16 29.54
N THR A 88 4.67 -4.92 29.57
CA THR A 88 4.04 -4.35 30.78
C THR A 88 2.73 -5.06 31.14
N SER A 89 2.12 -4.70 32.28
CA SER A 89 0.85 -5.28 32.76
C SER A 89 -0.29 -5.25 31.74
N ALA A 90 -0.28 -4.28 30.81
CA ALA A 90 -1.23 -4.20 29.70
C ALA A 90 -1.20 -5.45 28.80
N THR A 91 -0.06 -6.14 28.69
CA THR A 91 0.09 -7.41 27.95
C THR A 91 -0.71 -8.57 28.56
N ARG A 92 -1.14 -8.43 29.83
CA ARG A 92 -2.02 -9.40 30.51
C ARG A 92 -3.45 -9.36 29.96
N VAL A 93 -3.90 -8.18 29.52
CA VAL A 93 -5.23 -7.97 28.93
C VAL A 93 -5.15 -8.13 27.41
N ILE A 94 -4.15 -7.50 26.78
CA ILE A 94 -3.90 -7.57 25.34
C ILE A 94 -2.72 -8.51 25.11
N ARG A 95 -3.00 -9.80 24.87
CA ARG A 95 -1.97 -10.85 24.74
C ARG A 95 -0.99 -10.59 23.60
N HIS A 96 -1.44 -9.89 22.55
CA HIS A 96 -0.64 -9.57 21.39
C HIS A 96 -0.88 -8.13 20.94
N PRO A 97 -0.19 -7.14 21.54
CA PRO A 97 -0.42 -5.72 21.27
C PRO A 97 -0.04 -5.29 19.85
N GLN A 98 0.75 -6.11 19.15
CA GLN A 98 1.25 -5.90 17.79
C GLN A 98 1.18 -7.21 16.98
N LEU A 99 0.17 -8.06 17.25
CA LEU A 99 -0.01 -9.38 16.61
C LEU A 99 0.24 -9.33 15.09
#